data_AF-A0A0C2DG30-F1
#
_entry.id   AF-A0A0C2DG30-F1
#
_cell.length_a   1.000
_cell.length_b   1.000
_cell.length_c   1.000
_cell.angle_alpha   90.00
_cell.angle_beta   90.00
_cell.angle_gamma   90.00
#
_symmetry.space_group_name_H-M   'P 1'
#
loop_
_entity.id
_entity.type
_entity.pdbx_description
1 polymer ?
#
loop_
_entity_poly.entity_id
_entity_poly.type
_entity_poly.pdbx_seq_one_letter_code
_entity_poly.pdbx_strand_id
1 'polypeptide(L)'
;MSVSAIDFQLRTLPADLLPKFFKMLTEVLKTRKDFDLVQAYLATAMKIHRSTLWRKEGDEKEADELTNVLEELSLQEERIWSEYDQVIVENAAVTQWVKNALI
;
A
#
# COMPACT_ATOMS: atom_id res chain seq x y z
N MET A 1 -14.41 -5.37 -6.83
CA MET A 1 -14.94 -4.46 -5.79
C MET A 1 -14.90 -3.03 -6.32
N SER A 2 -15.93 -2.22 -6.11
CA SER A 2 -15.92 -0.82 -6.56
C SER A 2 -15.17 0.07 -5.56
N VAL A 3 -14.39 1.04 -6.06
CA VAL A 3 -13.66 2.04 -5.26
C VAL A 3 -14.57 2.73 -4.21
N SER A 4 -15.85 2.93 -4.53
CA SER A 4 -16.85 3.51 -3.63
C SER A 4 -17.18 2.66 -2.41
N ALA A 5 -17.06 1.34 -2.49
CA ALA A 5 -17.30 0.43 -1.36
C ALA A 5 -16.13 0.46 -0.36
N ILE A 6 -14.90 0.63 -0.89
CA ILE A 6 -13.68 0.79 -0.11
C ILE A 6 -13.74 2.10 0.72
N ASP A 7 -14.18 3.21 0.11
CA ASP A 7 -14.32 4.50 0.80
C ASP A 7 -15.30 4.42 1.98
N PHE A 8 -16.45 3.78 1.79
CA PHE A 8 -17.45 3.64 2.85
C PHE A 8 -16.92 2.81 4.04
N GLN A 9 -16.32 1.65 3.75
CA GLN A 9 -15.76 0.77 4.78
C GLN A 9 -14.67 1.48 5.60
N LEU A 10 -13.80 2.23 4.93
CA LEU A 10 -12.69 2.93 5.58
C LEU A 10 -13.14 4.14 6.39
N ARG A 11 -14.20 4.86 5.98
CA ARG A 11 -14.79 5.94 6.79
C ARG A 11 -15.36 5.46 8.11
N THR A 12 -15.89 4.23 8.14
CA THR A 12 -16.43 3.64 9.37
C THR A 12 -15.36 3.00 10.28
N LEU A 13 -14.10 2.94 9.82
CA LEU A 13 -13.02 2.31 10.57
C LEU A 13 -12.62 3.18 11.78
N PRO A 14 -12.66 2.64 13.00
CA PRO A 14 -12.15 3.30 14.20
C PRO A 14 -10.64 3.55 14.15
N ALA A 15 -10.18 4.64 14.76
CA ALA A 15 -8.77 5.05 14.77
C ALA A 15 -7.85 4.02 15.46
N ASP A 16 -8.34 3.41 16.55
CA ASP A 16 -7.66 2.37 17.33
C ASP A 16 -7.41 1.08 16.53
N LEU A 17 -8.14 0.86 15.43
CA LEU A 17 -7.96 -0.28 14.54
C LEU A 17 -7.02 -0.01 13.37
N LEU A 18 -6.57 1.23 13.18
CA LEU A 18 -5.65 1.59 12.09
C LEU A 18 -4.34 0.80 12.11
N PRO A 19 -3.63 0.63 13.26
CA PRO A 19 -2.40 -0.15 13.28
C PRO A 19 -2.62 -1.61 12.83
N LYS A 20 -3.73 -2.23 13.27
CA LYS A 20 -4.10 -3.60 12.87
C LYS A 20 -4.46 -3.69 11.39
N PHE A 21 -5.17 -2.69 10.88
CA PHE A 21 -5.51 -2.60 9.47
C PHE A 21 -4.27 -2.51 8.58
N PHE A 22 -3.32 -1.62 8.91
CA PHE A 22 -2.07 -1.50 8.16
C PHE A 22 -1.21 -2.76 8.27
N LYS A 23 -1.13 -3.41 9.46
CA LYS A 23 -0.48 -4.73 9.60
C LYS A 23 -1.09 -5.78 8.66
N MET A 24 -2.42 -5.81 8.55
CA MET A 24 -3.11 -6.73 7.63
C MET A 24 -2.76 -6.42 6.17
N LEU A 25 -2.72 -5.14 5.78
CA LEU A 25 -2.27 -4.74 4.44
C LEU A 25 -0.82 -5.18 4.18
N THR A 26 0.08 -5.03 5.15
CA THR A 26 1.47 -5.49 5.04
C THR A 26 1.56 -7.00 4.80
N GLU A 27 0.77 -7.80 5.51
CA GLU A 27 0.75 -9.26 5.32
C GLU A 27 0.19 -9.65 3.95
N VAL A 28 -0.86 -8.98 3.47
CA VAL A 28 -1.39 -9.19 2.11
C VAL A 28 -0.34 -8.80 1.07
N LEU A 29 0.32 -7.66 1.25
CA LEU A 29 1.36 -7.15 0.36
C LEU A 29 2.52 -8.15 0.21
N LYS A 30 2.96 -8.77 1.32
CA LYS A 30 3.98 -9.82 1.32
C LYS A 30 3.62 -11.04 0.46
N THR A 31 2.33 -11.33 0.26
CA THR A 31 1.90 -12.42 -0.63
C THR A 31 2.09 -12.12 -2.11
N ARG A 32 2.40 -10.86 -2.47
CA ARG A 32 2.52 -10.37 -3.86
C ARG A 32 1.27 -10.60 -4.71
N LYS A 33 0.11 -10.71 -4.06
CA LYS A 33 -1.19 -10.82 -4.70
C LYS A 33 -1.97 -9.55 -4.49
N ASP A 34 -2.82 -9.23 -5.45
CA ASP A 34 -3.76 -8.11 -5.36
C ASP A 34 -3.07 -6.78 -5.01
N PHE A 35 -1.88 -6.54 -5.56
CA PHE A 35 -1.08 -5.32 -5.29
C PHE A 35 -1.89 -4.05 -5.53
N ASP A 36 -2.59 -3.97 -6.67
CA ASP A 36 -3.45 -2.84 -7.01
C ASP A 36 -4.57 -2.60 -5.99
N LEU A 37 -5.08 -3.68 -5.38
CA LEU A 37 -6.11 -3.60 -4.34
C LEU A 37 -5.52 -3.03 -3.05
N VAL A 38 -4.35 -3.52 -2.63
CA VAL A 38 -3.63 -3.00 -1.45
C VAL A 38 -3.35 -1.51 -1.63
N GLN A 39 -2.88 -1.10 -2.80
CA GLN A 39 -2.63 0.30 -3.14
C GLN A 39 -3.89 1.17 -3.08
N ALA A 40 -5.00 0.67 -3.62
CA ALA A 40 -6.28 1.37 -3.54
C ALA A 40 -6.78 1.54 -2.10
N TYR A 41 -6.63 0.51 -1.26
CA TYR A 41 -6.96 0.58 0.16
C TYR A 41 -6.04 1.56 0.91
N LEU A 42 -4.73 1.51 0.66
CA LEU A 42 -3.74 2.37 1.29
C LEU A 42 -4.00 3.85 0.97
N ALA A 43 -4.14 4.18 -0.31
CA ALA A 43 -4.40 5.55 -0.76
C ALA A 43 -5.71 6.11 -0.17
N THR A 44 -6.77 5.27 -0.12
CA THR A 44 -8.06 5.68 0.43
C THR A 44 -7.99 5.83 1.95
N ALA A 45 -7.30 4.94 2.65
CA ALA A 45 -7.13 4.99 4.10
C ALA A 45 -6.33 6.22 4.53
N MET A 46 -5.22 6.52 3.84
CA MET A 46 -4.41 7.72 4.08
C MET A 46 -5.20 9.00 3.82
N LYS A 47 -6.06 9.02 2.78
CA LYS A 47 -6.90 10.17 2.46
C LYS A 47 -7.96 10.43 3.53
N ILE A 48 -8.63 9.39 4.02
CA ILE A 48 -9.71 9.50 5.02
C ILE A 48 -9.15 9.81 6.41
N HIS A 49 -8.11 9.08 6.83
CA HIS A 49 -7.57 9.14 8.20
C HIS A 49 -6.37 10.07 8.35
N ARG A 50 -6.15 10.99 7.39
CA ARG A 50 -5.03 11.95 7.39
C ARG A 50 -4.93 12.76 8.68
N SER A 51 -6.04 13.20 9.25
CA SER A 51 -6.00 13.99 10.49
C SER A 51 -5.60 13.14 11.69
N THR A 52 -5.97 11.85 11.71
CA THR A 52 -5.69 10.90 12.78
C THR A 52 -4.25 10.42 12.75
N LEU A 53 -3.76 10.07 11.56
CA LEU A 53 -2.41 9.55 11.34
C LEU A 53 -1.30 10.59 11.65
N TRP A 54 -1.59 11.89 11.56
CA TRP A 54 -0.63 12.99 11.81
C TRP A 54 -0.88 13.72 13.14
N ARG A 55 -1.88 13.33 13.93
CA ARG A 55 -2.16 13.96 15.23
C ARG A 55 -1.28 13.33 16.31
N LYS A 56 -0.33 14.12 16.81
CA LYS A 56 0.53 13.79 17.96
C LYS A 56 -0.19 13.94 19.32
N GLU A 57 -1.47 13.61 19.42
CA GLU A 57 -2.22 13.77 20.68
C GLU A 57 -2.64 12.42 21.26
N GLY A 58 -1.99 12.05 22.38
CA GLY A 58 -2.46 11.04 23.32
C GLY A 58 -1.85 9.64 23.14
N ASP A 59 -1.14 9.16 24.16
CA ASP A 59 -0.42 7.89 24.28
C ASP A 59 0.74 7.67 23.28
N GLU A 60 1.95 8.07 23.70
CA GLU A 60 3.22 7.86 22.96
C GLU A 60 3.40 6.41 22.47
N LYS A 61 2.85 5.42 23.19
CA LYS A 61 2.96 4.00 22.82
C LYS A 61 2.14 3.60 21.60
N GLU A 62 0.92 4.11 21.44
CA GLU A 62 0.07 3.78 20.29
C GLU A 62 0.51 4.53 19.02
N ALA A 63 0.98 5.77 19.20
CA ALA A 63 1.59 6.56 18.13
C ALA A 63 2.87 5.89 17.59
N ASP A 64 3.70 5.35 18.49
CA ASP A 64 4.90 4.60 18.11
C ASP A 64 4.55 3.28 17.39
N GLU A 65 3.52 2.54 17.84
CA GLU A 65 3.10 1.31 17.15
C GLU A 65 2.63 1.60 15.72
N LEU A 66 1.78 2.61 15.53
CA LEU A 66 1.30 2.99 14.21
C LEU A 66 2.44 3.42 13.29
N THR A 67 3.39 4.21 13.82
CA THR A 67 4.54 4.69 13.05
C THR A 67 5.42 3.53 12.60
N ASN A 68 5.73 2.59 13.49
CA ASN A 68 6.52 1.40 13.16
C ASN A 68 5.82 0.53 12.09
N VAL A 69 4.50 0.39 12.16
CA VAL A 69 3.74 -0.38 11.16
C VAL A 69 3.76 0.28 9.79
N LEU A 70 3.62 1.62 9.75
CA LEU A 70 3.68 2.37 8.49
C LEU A 70 5.09 2.34 7.88
N GLU A 71 6.13 2.39 8.69
CA GLU A 71 7.52 2.26 8.22
C GLU A 71 7.79 0.89 7.63
N GLU A 72 7.40 -0.20 8.31
CA GLU A 72 7.51 -1.55 7.78
C GLU A 72 6.71 -1.71 6.47
N LEU A 73 5.48 -1.17 6.41
CA LEU A 73 4.67 -1.20 5.20
C LEU A 73 5.37 -0.48 4.04
N SER A 74 5.95 0.71 4.29
CA SER A 74 6.69 1.48 3.30
C SER A 74 7.91 0.71 2.76
N LEU A 75 8.67 0.05 3.63
CA LEU A 75 9.84 -0.74 3.22
C LEU A 75 9.45 -1.95 2.36
N GLN A 76 8.37 -2.65 2.72
CA GLN A 76 7.87 -3.78 1.92
C GLN A 76 7.35 -3.31 0.57
N GLU A 77 6.65 -2.18 0.53
CA GLU A 77 6.13 -1.58 -0.69
C GLU A 77 7.24 -1.18 -1.66
N GLU A 78 8.25 -0.45 -1.18
CA GLU A 78 9.40 -0.04 -1.98
C GLU A 78 10.13 -1.25 -2.57
N ARG A 79 10.36 -2.28 -1.75
CA ARG A 79 11.01 -3.51 -2.19
C ARG A 79 10.22 -4.20 -3.30
N ILE A 80 8.91 -4.41 -3.10
CA ILE A 80 8.06 -5.11 -4.06
C ILE A 80 7.93 -4.30 -5.35
N TRP A 81 7.74 -2.99 -5.23
CA TRP A 81 7.65 -2.09 -6.38
C TRP A 81 8.92 -2.10 -7.23
N SER A 82 10.10 -2.04 -6.60
CA SER A 82 11.39 -2.10 -7.30
C SER A 82 11.55 -3.36 -8.13
N GLU A 83 11.17 -4.52 -7.56
CA GLU A 83 11.20 -5.79 -8.29
C GLU A 83 10.20 -5.83 -9.46
N TYR A 84 9.00 -5.27 -9.28
CA TYR A 84 8.00 -5.17 -10.37
C TYR A 84 8.46 -4.24 -11.49
N ASP A 85 8.98 -3.06 -11.14
CA ASP A 85 9.43 -2.05 -12.11
C ASP A 85 10.55 -2.58 -12.99
N GLN A 86 11.54 -3.26 -12.38
CA GLN A 86 12.62 -3.90 -13.12
C GLN A 86 12.09 -4.90 -14.16
N VAL A 87 11.19 -5.80 -13.77
CA VAL A 87 10.63 -6.82 -14.67
C VAL A 87 9.80 -6.19 -15.78
N ILE A 88 9.04 -5.13 -15.49
CA ILE A 88 8.25 -4.41 -16.50
C ILE A 88 9.18 -3.77 -17.54
N VAL A 89 10.24 -3.09 -17.10
CA VAL A 89 11.20 -2.42 -17.99
C VAL A 89 11.92 -3.44 -18.87
N GLU A 90 12.42 -4.54 -18.30
CA GLU A 90 13.08 -5.61 -19.04
C GLU A 90 12.16 -6.23 -20.09
N ASN A 91 10.93 -6.58 -19.71
CA ASN A 91 9.95 -7.15 -20.64
C ASN A 91 9.55 -6.17 -21.75
N ALA A 92 9.42 -4.88 -21.43
CA ALA A 92 9.15 -3.84 -22.42
C ALA A 92 10.31 -3.72 -23.43
N ALA A 93 11.55 -3.74 -22.95
CA ALA A 93 12.75 -3.69 -23.78
C ALA A 93 12.85 -4.90 -24.73
N VAL A 94 12.61 -6.12 -24.22
CA VAL A 94 12.60 -7.34 -25.04
C VAL A 94 11.47 -7.30 -26.08
N THR A 95 10.27 -6.89 -25.68
CA THR A 95 9.13 -6.76 -26.61
C THR A 95 9.43 -5.77 -27.73
N GLN A 96 10.05 -4.64 -27.39
CA GLN A 96 10.45 -3.63 -28.37
C GLN A 96 11.55 -4.15 -29.31
N TRP A 97 12.53 -4.90 -28.77
CA TRP A 97 13.56 -5.54 -29.58
C TRP A 97 12.97 -6.56 -30.56
N VAL A 98 12.08 -7.45 -30.10
CA VAL A 98 11.39 -8.42 -30.95
C VAL A 98 10.57 -7.73 -32.03
N LYS A 99 9.85 -6.66 -31.68
CA LYS A 99 9.09 -5.85 -32.64
C LYS A 99 9.99 -5.25 -33.73
N ASN A 100 11.15 -4.72 -33.35
CA ASN A 100 12.11 -4.15 -34.29
C ASN A 100 12.87 -5.19 -35.12
N ALA A 101 12.93 -6.45 -34.69
CA ALA A 101 13.59 -7.53 -35.43
C ALA A 101 12.66 -8.24 -36.43
N LEU A 102 11.33 -8.13 -36.24
CA LEU A 102 10.30 -8.70 -37.13
C LEU A 102 9.82 -7.73 -38.22
N ILE A 103 10.15 -6.44 -38.08
CA ILE A 103 9.97 -5.40 -39.11
C ILE A 103 11.30 -5.24 -39.85
#